data_AF-A0A1F9KV80-F1
#
_entry.id   AF-A0A1F9KV80-F1
#
_cell.length_a   1.000
_cell.length_b   1.000
_cell.length_c   1.000
_cell.angle_alpha   90.00
_cell.angle_beta   90.00
_cell.angle_gamma   90.00
#
_symmetry.space_group_name_H-M   'P 1'
#
loop_
_entity.id
_entity.type
_entity.pdbx_description
1 polymer ?
#
loop_
_entity_poly.entity_id
_entity_poly.type
_entity_poly.pdbx_seq_one_letter_code
_entity_poly.pdbx_strand_id
1 'polypeptide(L)'
;MITQKQDEAAVADIEEWANRIARSASEGVQISVYYDGDSSTYVLRLARASRVLLFRLSDAQVRTPAREAECEKTLRKKISDL
;
A
#
# COMPACT_ATOMS: atom_id res chain seq x y z
N MET A 1 3.79 -11.78 -5.23
CA MET A 1 2.98 -11.41 -4.04
C MET A 1 3.75 -10.37 -3.27
N ILE A 2 3.06 -9.52 -2.50
CA ILE A 2 3.70 -8.41 -1.80
C ILE A 2 4.49 -8.92 -0.58
N THR A 3 3.93 -9.84 0.20
CA THR A 3 4.61 -10.45 1.35
C THR A 3 4.05 -11.85 1.67
N GLN A 4 4.86 -12.65 2.36
CA GLN A 4 4.45 -13.94 2.96
C GLN A 4 4.04 -13.81 4.43
N LYS A 5 4.38 -12.69 5.08
CA LYS A 5 4.00 -12.39 6.45
C LYS A 5 2.51 -12.09 6.52
N GLN A 6 1.96 -12.11 7.73
CA GLN A 6 0.54 -11.86 7.98
C GLN A 6 0.39 -10.76 9.03
N ASP A 7 -0.78 -10.15 9.03
CA ASP A 7 -1.21 -9.17 10.03
C ASP A 7 -0.17 -8.06 10.23
N GLU A 8 0.06 -7.63 11.47
CA GLU A 8 1.05 -6.60 11.79
C GLU A 8 2.47 -6.92 11.29
N ALA A 9 2.85 -8.20 11.19
CA ALA A 9 4.18 -8.58 10.73
C ALA A 9 4.41 -8.24 9.25
N ALA A 10 3.35 -8.12 8.45
CA ALA A 10 3.41 -7.76 7.03
C ALA A 10 3.51 -6.25 6.77
N VAL A 11 3.24 -5.40 7.78
CA VAL A 11 3.16 -3.95 7.63
C VAL A 11 4.43 -3.35 7.03
N ALA A 12 5.60 -3.71 7.56
CA ALA A 12 6.88 -3.17 7.11
C ALA A 12 7.16 -3.54 5.63
N ASP A 13 6.88 -4.78 5.23
CA ASP A 13 7.10 -5.24 3.85
C ASP A 13 6.18 -4.50 2.86
N ILE A 14 4.92 -4.30 3.25
CA ILE A 14 3.92 -3.58 2.43
C ILE A 14 4.27 -2.09 2.35
N GLU A 15 4.74 -1.49 3.44
CA GLU A 15 5.20 -0.10 3.46
C GLU A 15 6.41 0.10 2.56
N GLU A 16 7.41 -0.79 2.63
CA GLU A 16 8.58 -0.73 1.76
C GLU A 16 8.19 -0.87 0.28
N TRP A 17 7.35 -1.86 -0.03
CA TRP A 17 6.80 -2.08 -1.37
C TRP A 17 6.08 -0.83 -1.91
N ALA A 18 5.19 -0.24 -1.10
CA ALA A 18 4.40 0.91 -1.49
C ALA A 18 5.27 2.16 -1.69
N ASN A 19 6.23 2.42 -0.80
CA ASN A 19 7.16 3.55 -0.93
C ASN A 19 8.10 3.41 -2.13
N ARG A 20 8.51 2.18 -2.50
CA ARG A 20 9.25 1.94 -3.75
C ARG A 20 8.43 2.35 -4.97
N ILE A 21 7.13 2.03 -5.00
CA ILE A 21 6.23 2.46 -6.07
C ILE A 21 6.07 3.99 -6.08
N ALA A 22 5.86 4.61 -4.91
CA ALA A 22 5.70 6.04 -4.76
C ALA A 22 6.90 6.83 -5.31
N ARG A 23 8.12 6.43 -4.94
CA ARG A 23 9.36 7.01 -5.45
C ARG A 23 9.46 6.97 -6.98
N SER A 24 8.94 5.92 -7.62
CA SER A 24 8.94 5.81 -9.08
C SER A 24 7.81 6.57 -9.78
N ALA A 25 6.73 6.89 -9.05
CA ALA A 25 5.49 7.41 -9.63
C ALA A 25 5.32 8.91 -9.43
N SER A 26 5.72 9.46 -8.29
CA SER A 26 5.65 10.90 -8.03
C SER A 26 6.49 11.32 -6.84
N GLU A 27 7.24 12.41 -6.99
CA GLU A 27 8.01 13.00 -5.90
C GLU A 27 7.12 13.56 -4.79
N GLY A 28 7.60 13.49 -3.55
CA GLY A 28 6.94 14.08 -2.39
C GLY A 28 5.71 13.32 -1.86
N VAL A 29 5.43 12.11 -2.37
CA VAL A 29 4.44 11.20 -1.76
C VAL A 29 5.11 10.33 -0.72
N GLN A 30 4.61 10.40 0.52
CA GLN A 30 4.97 9.50 1.60
C GLN A 30 3.84 8.52 1.86
N ILE A 31 4.17 7.23 2.01
CA ILE A 31 3.20 6.20 2.35
C ILE A 31 3.56 5.60 3.70
N SER A 32 2.59 5.58 4.62
CA SER A 32 2.70 4.82 5.86
C SER A 32 1.63 3.75 5.92
N VAL A 33 1.91 2.61 6.53
CA VAL A 33 1.00 1.45 6.57
C VAL A 33 0.72 1.06 8.01
N TYR A 34 -0.53 0.69 8.30
CA TYR A 34 -0.89 -0.01 9.52
C TYR A 34 -1.86 -1.15 9.20
N TYR A 35 -1.92 -2.14 10.09
CA TYR A 35 -2.87 -3.24 10.00
C TYR A 35 -4.09 -2.95 10.87
N ASP A 36 -5.28 -3.11 10.29
CA ASP A 36 -6.56 -3.05 10.98
C ASP A 36 -7.06 -4.48 11.21
N GLY A 37 -6.84 -4.99 12.42
CA GLY A 37 -7.17 -6.36 12.80
C GLY A 37 -8.67 -6.67 12.83
N ASP A 38 -9.51 -5.65 13.02
CA ASP A 38 -10.98 -5.84 13.03
C ASP A 38 -11.52 -6.14 11.62
N SER A 39 -10.85 -5.62 10.59
CA SER A 39 -11.26 -5.79 9.19
C SER A 39 -10.33 -6.71 8.38
N SER A 40 -9.22 -7.17 8.97
CA SER A 40 -8.15 -7.90 8.29
C SER A 40 -7.65 -7.17 7.04
N THR A 41 -7.39 -5.86 7.19
CA THR A 41 -6.90 -5.01 6.09
C THR A 41 -5.69 -4.19 6.46
N TYR A 42 -4.83 -3.96 5.48
CA TYR A 42 -3.74 -3.00 5.53
C TYR A 42 -4.25 -1.66 5.03
N VAL A 43 -4.13 -0.64 5.87
CA VAL A 43 -4.49 0.73 5.54
C VAL A 43 -3.23 1.50 5.19
N LEU A 44 -3.11 1.85 3.91
CA LEU A 44 -2.04 2.68 3.36
C LEU A 44 -2.51 4.14 3.41
N ARG A 45 -1.79 4.97 4.16
CA ARG A 45 -1.96 6.41 4.20
C ARG A 45 -0.98 7.05 3.23
N LEU A 46 -1.48 7.55 2.11
CA LEU A 46 -0.72 8.30 1.12
C LEU A 46 -0.83 9.78 1.44
N ALA A 47 0.29 10.47 1.64
CA ALA A 47 0.33 11.89 1.94
C ALA A 47 1.21 12.66 0.96
N ARG A 48 0.71 13.78 0.44
CA ARG A 48 1.47 14.79 -0.31
C ARG A 48 1.04 16.18 0.14
N ALA A 49 1.97 16.93 0.73
CA ALA A 49 1.69 18.24 1.33
C ALA A 49 0.46 18.18 2.27
N SER A 50 -0.62 18.90 1.95
CA SER A 50 -1.87 18.92 2.74
C SER A 50 -2.89 17.84 2.32
N ARG A 51 -2.63 17.09 1.24
CA ARG A 51 -3.54 16.06 0.73
C ARG A 51 -3.21 14.70 1.33
N VAL A 52 -4.23 14.00 1.82
CA VAL A 52 -4.14 12.65 2.34
C VAL A 52 -5.20 11.77 1.69
N LEU A 53 -4.81 10.57 1.28
CA LEU A 53 -5.71 9.55 0.77
C LEU A 53 -5.45 8.23 1.50
N LEU A 54 -6.53 7.58 1.91
CA LEU A 54 -6.47 6.23 2.46
C LEU A 54 -6.78 5.22 1.35
N PHE A 55 -5.92 4.21 1.26
CA PHE A 55 -6.08 3.08 0.36
C PHE A 55 -6.00 1.79 1.17
N ARG A 56 -6.87 0.83 0.90
CA ARG A 56 -6.93 -0.42 1.66
C ARG A 56 -6.59 -1.61 0.80
N LEU A 57 -5.81 -2.53 1.35
CA LEU A 57 -5.53 -3.84 0.79
C LEU A 57 -5.96 -4.91 1.81
N SER A 58 -6.70 -5.91 1.37
CA SER A 58 -7.01 -7.09 2.19
C SER A 58 -5.83 -8.06 2.23
N ASP A 59 -5.79 -8.93 3.25
CA ASP A 59 -4.82 -10.03 3.35
C ASP A 59 -4.76 -10.90 2.09
N ALA A 60 -5.92 -11.20 1.49
CA ALA A 60 -5.99 -11.98 0.26
C ALA A 60 -5.30 -11.28 -0.92
N GLN A 61 -5.37 -9.95 -0.99
CA GLN A 61 -4.75 -9.18 -2.07
C GLN A 61 -3.23 -9.16 -1.94
N VAL A 62 -2.68 -8.96 -0.74
CA VAL A 62 -1.22 -8.85 -0.55
C VAL A 62 -0.50 -10.18 -0.70
N ARG A 63 -1.19 -11.30 -0.45
CA ARG A 63 -0.61 -12.66 -0.48
C ARG A 63 -0.77 -13.38 -1.82
N THR A 64 -1.60 -12.90 -2.74
CA THR A 64 -1.84 -13.56 -4.03
C THR A 64 -0.91 -13.00 -5.11
N PRO A 65 0.02 -13.79 -5.68
CA PRO A 65 0.94 -13.30 -6.71
C PRO A 65 0.24 -12.66 -7.92
N ALA A 66 -0.86 -13.26 -8.38
CA ALA A 66 -1.63 -12.76 -9.52
C ALA A 66 -2.24 -11.35 -9.27
N ARG A 67 -2.38 -10.92 -8.02
CA ARG A 67 -2.99 -9.62 -7.66
C ARG A 67 -1.98 -8.51 -7.43
N GLU A 68 -0.69 -8.82 -7.31
CA GLU A 68 0.33 -7.81 -7.03
C GLU A 68 0.37 -6.73 -8.13
N ALA A 69 0.38 -7.14 -9.40
CA ALA A 69 0.39 -6.22 -10.53
C ALA A 69 -0.86 -5.32 -10.57
N GLU A 70 -2.04 -5.85 -10.21
CA GLU A 70 -3.28 -5.08 -10.13
C GLU A 70 -3.26 -4.09 -8.96
N CYS A 71 -2.74 -4.51 -7.80
CA CYS A 71 -2.58 -3.66 -6.63
C CYS A 71 -1.59 -2.53 -6.92
N GLU A 72 -0.46 -2.82 -7.56
CA GLU A 72 0.52 -1.83 -7.99
C GLU A 72 -0.09 -0.85 -8.99
N LYS A 73 -0.79 -1.34 -10.03
CA LYS A 73 -1.45 -0.48 -11.03
C LYS A 73 -2.45 0.47 -10.36
N THR A 74 -3.23 -0.04 -9.41
CA THR A 74 -4.21 0.75 -8.67
C THR A 74 -3.52 1.78 -7.79
N LEU A 75 -2.47 1.38 -7.07
CA LEU A 75 -1.69 2.28 -6.21
C LEU A 75 -1.04 3.41 -7.02
N ARG A 76 -0.43 3.10 -8.17
CA ARG A 76 0.14 4.10 -9.09
C ARG A 76 -0.90 5.13 -9.52
N LYS A 77 -2.12 4.67 -9.86
CA LYS A 77 -3.23 5.58 -10.21
C LYS A 77 -3.60 6.48 -9.03
N LYS A 78 -3.75 5.93 -7.82
CA LYS A 78 -4.06 6.71 -6.61
C LYS A 78 -2.99 7.76 -6.29
N ILE A 79 -1.71 7.42 -6.50
CA ILE A 79 -0.57 8.33 -6.31
C ILE A 79 -0.59 9.48 -7.34
N SER A 80 -0.97 9.19 -8.59
CA SER A 80 -1.09 10.20 -9.64
C SER A 80 -2.26 11.16 -9.42
N ASP A 81 -3.35 10.69 -8.80
CA ASP A 81 -4.54 11.49 -8.51
C ASP A 81 -4.41 12.36 -7.24
N LEU A 82 -3.43 12.02 -6.38
CA LEU A 82 -3.05 12.76 -5.18
C LEU A 82 -2.24 14.01 -5.52
#